data_AF-A0A954F1Y7-F1
#
_entry.id   AF-A0A954F1Y7-F1
#
_cell.length_a   1.000
_cell.length_b   1.000
_cell.length_c   1.000
_cell.angle_alpha   90.00
_cell.angle_beta   90.00
_cell.angle_gamma   90.00
#
_symmetry.space_group_name_H-M   'P 1'
#
loop_
_entity.id
_entity.type
_entity.pdbx_description
1 polymer ?
#
loop_
_entity_poly.entity_id
_entity_poly.type
_entity_poly.pdbx_seq_one_letter_code
_entity_poly.pdbx_strand_id
1 'polypeptide(L)'
;PLRGWHADLGDTPDLAPPLVALAGALALGHFGQPVGSRFSGLGTLQGKESPRLEVLTDGLRRLGLSANFGEDWIEIPAADARVRELGLDPVVLDAAGDHRMAFAFGLLSLVRPSIRVLGPDCVAKSWPGFWSELEGLRADPASM
;
A
#
# COMPACT_ATOMS: atom_id res chain seq x y z
N PRO A 1 -19.37 -4.67 -6.95
CA PRO A 1 -18.10 -5.30 -6.51
C PRO A 1 -16.92 -4.55 -7.12
N LEU A 2 -15.88 -4.26 -6.32
CA LEU A 2 -14.65 -3.63 -6.84
C LEU A 2 -13.87 -4.64 -7.70
N ARG A 3 -13.23 -4.14 -8.76
CA ARG A 3 -12.43 -4.94 -9.69
C ARG A 3 -11.00 -4.41 -9.67
N GLY A 4 -10.06 -5.31 -9.92
CA GLY A 4 -8.69 -4.92 -10.22
C GLY A 4 -8.63 -4.10 -11.51
N TRP A 5 -7.62 -3.26 -11.63
CA TRP A 5 -7.46 -2.40 -12.79
C TRP A 5 -6.03 -2.41 -13.31
N HIS A 6 -5.89 -2.16 -14.61
CA HIS A 6 -4.63 -1.94 -15.29
C HIS A 6 -4.59 -0.46 -15.68
N ALA A 7 -3.62 0.30 -15.16
CA ALA A 7 -3.56 1.74 -15.37
C ALA A 7 -2.14 2.20 -15.74
N ASP A 8 -2.07 3.07 -16.74
CA ASP A 8 -0.86 3.84 -17.04
C ASP A 8 -0.88 5.12 -16.20
N LEU A 9 0.18 5.33 -15.41
CA LEU A 9 0.34 6.49 -14.55
C LEU A 9 1.47 7.40 -15.04
N GLY A 10 1.90 7.32 -16.30
CA GLY A 10 3.01 8.11 -16.86
C GLY A 10 2.88 9.62 -16.63
N ASP A 11 1.65 10.15 -16.72
CA ASP A 11 1.37 11.58 -16.48
C ASP A 11 1.25 11.94 -14.99
N THR A 12 0.99 10.93 -14.13
CA THR A 12 0.76 11.11 -12.69
C THR A 12 1.41 10.01 -11.85
N PRO A 13 2.72 9.73 -12.01
CA PRO A 13 3.39 8.57 -11.40
C PRO A 13 3.40 8.67 -9.87
N ASP A 14 3.31 9.90 -9.40
CA ASP A 14 3.21 10.31 -8.02
C ASP A 14 1.97 9.79 -7.27
N LEU A 15 0.92 9.37 -7.99
CA LEU A 15 -0.27 8.70 -7.46
C LEU A 15 -0.10 7.19 -7.27
N ALA A 16 0.98 6.59 -7.77
CA ALA A 16 1.19 5.15 -7.64
C ALA A 16 1.17 4.65 -6.19
N PRO A 17 1.80 5.31 -5.19
CA PRO A 17 1.82 4.79 -3.82
C PRO A 17 0.44 4.53 -3.20
N PRO A 18 -0.50 5.50 -3.13
CA PRO A 18 -1.82 5.23 -2.58
C PRO A 18 -2.64 4.25 -3.44
N LEU A 19 -2.47 4.24 -4.77
CA LEU A 19 -3.18 3.31 -5.66
C LEU A 19 -2.68 1.86 -5.51
N VAL A 20 -1.38 1.67 -5.32
CA VAL A 20 -0.75 0.38 -5.03
C VAL A 20 -1.18 -0.14 -3.65
N ALA A 21 -1.27 0.74 -2.65
CA ALA A 21 -1.83 0.40 -1.35
C ALA A 21 -3.28 -0.10 -1.46
N LEU A 22 -4.13 0.60 -2.20
CA LEU A 22 -5.50 0.18 -2.45
C LEU A 22 -5.56 -1.15 -3.22
N ALA A 23 -4.71 -1.33 -4.24
CA ALA A 23 -4.60 -2.60 -4.95
C ALA A 23 -4.16 -3.76 -4.04
N GLY A 24 -3.25 -3.52 -3.10
CA GLY A 24 -2.89 -4.50 -2.07
C GLY A 24 -4.08 -4.92 -1.20
N ALA A 25 -4.90 -3.95 -0.77
CA ALA A 25 -6.12 -4.24 -0.02
C ALA A 25 -7.15 -5.07 -0.83
N LEU A 26 -7.28 -4.77 -2.12
CA LEU A 26 -8.11 -5.53 -3.06
C LEU A 26 -7.57 -6.95 -3.29
N ALA A 27 -6.26 -7.11 -3.41
CA ALA A 27 -5.61 -8.40 -3.58
C ALA A 27 -5.80 -9.30 -2.34
N LEU A 28 -5.84 -8.73 -1.13
CA LEU A 28 -6.19 -9.44 0.11
C LEU A 28 -7.68 -9.76 0.24
N GLY A 29 -8.52 -9.17 -0.61
CA GLY A 29 -9.96 -9.38 -0.60
C GLY A 29 -10.69 -8.64 0.53
N HIS A 30 -10.18 -7.50 1.01
CA HIS A 30 -10.86 -6.67 2.02
C HIS A 30 -12.19 -6.08 1.52
N PHE A 31 -12.42 -6.06 0.20
CA PHE A 31 -13.63 -5.52 -0.43
C PHE A 31 -14.38 -6.55 -1.30
N GLY A 32 -14.21 -7.84 -1.01
CA GLY A 32 -14.90 -8.93 -1.71
C GLY A 32 -13.97 -10.07 -2.11
N GLN A 33 -14.11 -10.56 -3.35
CA GLN A 33 -13.18 -11.55 -3.89
C GLN A 33 -11.82 -10.90 -4.16
N PRO A 34 -10.70 -11.58 -3.83
CA PRO A 34 -9.36 -11.15 -4.22
C PRO A 34 -9.27 -10.81 -5.71
N VAL A 35 -8.73 -9.64 -6.04
CA VAL A 35 -8.51 -9.20 -7.41
C VAL A 35 -7.13 -8.56 -7.55
N GLY A 36 -6.43 -8.87 -8.64
CA GLY A 36 -5.10 -8.33 -8.91
C GLY A 36 -5.13 -7.06 -9.75
N SER A 37 -4.10 -6.22 -9.66
CA SER A 37 -3.96 -4.96 -10.41
C SER A 37 -2.54 -4.80 -10.95
N ARG A 38 -2.41 -3.97 -11.99
CA ARG A 38 -1.12 -3.62 -12.61
C ARG A 38 -1.05 -2.14 -12.92
N PHE A 39 0.10 -1.54 -12.70
CA PHE A 39 0.36 -0.13 -12.99
C PHE A 39 1.61 0.00 -13.85
N SER A 40 1.60 0.87 -14.85
CA SER A 40 2.73 1.19 -15.73
C SER A 40 3.01 2.69 -15.76
N GLY A 41 4.03 3.13 -16.52
CA GLY A 41 4.44 4.55 -16.58
C GLY A 41 5.22 5.01 -15.35
N LEU A 42 5.81 4.08 -14.60
CA LEU A 42 6.41 4.32 -13.29
C LEU A 42 7.93 4.48 -13.30
N GLY A 43 8.57 4.57 -14.47
CA GLY A 43 10.03 4.57 -14.59
C GLY A 43 10.73 5.69 -13.80
N THR A 44 10.03 6.80 -13.54
CA THR A 44 10.58 7.92 -12.76
C THR A 44 10.62 7.66 -11.25
N LEU A 45 9.91 6.63 -10.75
CA LEU A 45 9.73 6.40 -9.32
C LEU A 45 10.96 5.83 -8.61
N GLN A 46 11.87 5.19 -9.33
CA GLN A 46 13.11 4.64 -8.77
C GLN A 46 14.10 5.73 -8.33
N GLY A 47 14.05 6.92 -8.94
CA GLY A 47 14.95 8.04 -8.64
C GLY A 47 14.35 9.08 -7.69
N LYS A 48 13.29 8.75 -6.93
CA LYS A 48 12.62 9.68 -6.01
C LYS A 48 13.28 9.64 -4.63
N GLU A 49 12.58 10.13 -3.60
CA GLU A 49 13.05 10.17 -2.21
C GLU A 49 13.43 8.78 -1.66
N SER A 50 12.84 7.72 -2.23
CA SER A 50 13.22 6.32 -2.06
C SER A 50 13.04 5.57 -3.38
N PRO A 51 13.57 4.33 -3.52
CA PRO A 51 13.20 3.44 -4.63
C PRO A 51 11.76 2.94 -4.44
N ARG A 52 10.78 3.80 -4.75
CA ARG A 52 9.37 3.61 -4.32
C ARG A 52 8.75 2.29 -4.78
N LEU A 53 9.11 1.80 -5.96
CA LEU A 53 8.60 0.51 -6.45
C LEU A 53 9.11 -0.66 -5.61
N GLU A 54 10.37 -0.61 -5.19
CA GLU A 54 10.98 -1.62 -4.32
C GLU A 54 10.34 -1.56 -2.93
N VAL A 55 10.25 -0.36 -2.34
CA VAL A 55 9.64 -0.16 -1.01
C VAL A 55 8.18 -0.65 -0.97
N LEU A 56 7.36 -0.30 -1.98
CA LEU A 56 5.98 -0.78 -2.08
C LEU A 56 5.92 -2.30 -2.22
N THR A 57 6.76 -2.87 -3.08
CA THR A 57 6.78 -4.31 -3.34
C THR A 57 7.17 -5.10 -2.10
N ASP A 58 8.20 -4.67 -1.39
CA ASP A 58 8.63 -5.28 -0.13
C ASP A 58 7.56 -5.18 0.94
N GLY A 59 6.88 -4.03 1.00
CA GLY A 59 5.77 -3.84 1.93
C GLY A 59 4.62 -4.82 1.67
N LEU A 60 4.21 -4.98 0.42
CA LEU A 60 3.17 -5.94 0.03
C LEU A 60 3.59 -7.40 0.27
N ARG A 61 4.85 -7.75 -0.01
CA ARG A 61 5.39 -9.09 0.26
C ARG A 61 5.40 -9.44 1.75
N ARG A 62 5.68 -8.45 2.61
CA ARG A 62 5.58 -8.62 4.08
C ARG A 62 4.15 -8.86 4.55
N LEU A 63 3.15 -8.47 3.77
CA LEU A 63 1.73 -8.78 4.01
C LEU A 63 1.33 -10.15 3.44
N GLY A 64 2.27 -10.94 2.90
CA GLY A 64 2.02 -12.25 2.31
C GLY A 64 1.52 -12.20 0.87
N LEU A 65 1.45 -11.02 0.25
CA LEU A 65 1.07 -10.88 -1.15
C LEU A 65 2.23 -11.23 -2.09
N SER A 66 1.90 -11.77 -3.26
CA SER A 66 2.79 -11.69 -4.40
C SER A 66 2.78 -10.25 -4.92
N ALA A 67 3.97 -9.68 -5.13
CA ALA A 67 4.13 -8.39 -5.77
C ALA A 67 5.44 -8.40 -6.55
N ASN A 68 5.40 -7.88 -7.78
CA ASN A 68 6.54 -7.81 -8.69
C ASN A 68 6.60 -6.42 -9.30
N PHE A 69 7.80 -5.91 -9.56
CA PHE A 69 7.99 -4.68 -10.30
C PHE A 69 9.05 -4.89 -11.38
N GLY A 70 8.94 -4.10 -12.45
CA GLY A 70 9.97 -3.96 -13.48
C GLY A 70 10.49 -2.54 -13.52
N GLU A 71 11.09 -2.15 -14.65
CA GLU A 71 11.66 -0.82 -14.83
C GLU A 71 10.61 0.29 -14.68
N ASP A 72 9.43 0.10 -15.25
CA ASP A 72 8.38 1.12 -15.33
C ASP A 72 6.99 0.63 -14.88
N TRP A 73 6.91 -0.53 -14.22
CA TRP A 73 5.65 -1.14 -13.82
C TRP A 73 5.71 -1.85 -12.47
N ILE A 74 4.54 -2.01 -11.84
CA ILE A 74 4.32 -2.86 -10.67
C ILE A 74 3.03 -3.67 -10.86
N GLU A 75 3.06 -4.94 -10.46
CA GLU A 75 1.96 -5.90 -10.57
C GLU A 75 1.73 -6.59 -9.23
N ILE A 76 0.45 -6.70 -8.88
CA ILE A 76 -0.03 -7.25 -7.62
C ILE A 76 -1.11 -8.26 -7.98
N PRO A 77 -0.77 -9.55 -8.14
CA PRO A 77 -1.76 -10.58 -8.41
C PRO A 77 -2.80 -10.71 -7.27
N ALA A 78 -3.95 -11.28 -7.56
CA ALA A 78 -4.92 -11.65 -6.53
C ALA A 78 -4.28 -12.66 -5.56
N ALA A 79 -4.51 -12.48 -4.25
CA ALA A 79 -3.97 -13.41 -3.28
C ALA A 79 -4.70 -14.77 -3.33
N ASP A 80 -3.97 -15.85 -3.12
CA ASP A 80 -4.56 -17.16 -2.86
C ASP A 80 -5.36 -17.13 -1.56
N ALA A 81 -6.39 -17.98 -1.47
CA ALA A 81 -7.28 -18.04 -0.30
C ALA A 81 -6.53 -18.22 1.04
N ARG A 82 -5.35 -18.87 1.02
CA ARG A 82 -4.50 -19.12 2.19
C ARG A 82 -3.87 -17.86 2.80
N VAL A 83 -3.67 -16.80 2.01
CA VAL A 83 -3.11 -15.53 2.51
C VAL A 83 -4.10 -14.80 3.42
N ARG A 84 -5.41 -15.05 3.25
CA ARG A 84 -6.47 -14.43 4.09
C ARG A 84 -6.37 -14.88 5.56
N GLU A 85 -5.79 -16.04 5.83
CA GLU A 85 -5.65 -16.60 7.18
C GLU A 85 -4.41 -16.09 7.93
N LEU A 86 -3.45 -15.45 7.25
CA LEU A 86 -2.26 -14.79 7.86
C LEU A 86 -2.62 -13.48 8.60
N GLY A 87 -3.92 -13.25 8.79
CA GLY A 87 -4.55 -11.97 9.05
C GLY A 87 -4.47 -11.44 10.48
N LEU A 88 -3.51 -11.84 11.32
CA LEU A 88 -3.39 -11.24 12.68
C LEU A 88 -1.97 -10.90 13.14
N ASP A 89 -0.93 -11.44 12.52
CA ASP A 89 0.43 -11.15 13.00
C ASP A 89 0.81 -9.68 12.78
N PRO A 90 1.51 -9.05 13.74
CA PRO A 90 2.08 -7.72 13.55
C PRO A 90 3.06 -7.70 12.36
N VAL A 91 2.87 -6.75 11.45
CA VAL A 91 3.76 -6.55 10.30
C VAL A 91 4.32 -5.14 10.36
N VAL A 92 5.65 -5.02 10.24
CA VAL A 92 6.32 -3.72 10.17
C VAL A 92 6.64 -3.41 8.72
N LEU A 93 6.18 -2.24 8.23
CA LEU A 93 6.45 -1.72 6.89
C LEU A 93 7.32 -0.47 7.00
N ASP A 94 8.47 -0.45 6.34
CA ASP A 94 9.43 0.66 6.39
C ASP A 94 9.18 1.66 5.26
N ALA A 95 8.84 2.90 5.60
CA ALA A 95 8.62 3.97 4.63
C ALA A 95 9.91 4.47 3.97
N ALA A 96 11.09 4.02 4.41
CA ALA A 96 12.41 4.40 3.89
C ALA A 96 12.61 5.93 3.85
N GLY A 97 12.05 6.64 4.84
CA GLY A 97 12.10 8.11 4.91
C GLY A 97 11.22 8.85 3.90
N ASP A 98 10.44 8.15 3.07
CA ASP A 98 9.57 8.75 2.06
C ASP A 98 8.13 8.92 2.59
N HIS A 99 7.69 10.17 2.68
CA HIS A 99 6.37 10.55 3.19
C HIS A 99 5.21 9.90 2.42
N ARG A 100 5.38 9.63 1.13
CA ARG A 100 4.34 8.98 0.33
C ARG A 100 4.27 7.48 0.55
N MET A 101 5.39 6.85 0.89
CA MET A 101 5.39 5.45 1.35
C MET A 101 4.69 5.35 2.70
N ALA A 102 4.96 6.30 3.61
CA ALA A 102 4.27 6.38 4.89
C ALA A 102 2.75 6.57 4.71
N PHE A 103 2.31 7.43 3.78
CA PHE A 103 0.89 7.57 3.45
C PHE A 103 0.28 6.26 2.93
N ALA A 104 0.95 5.62 1.96
CA ALA A 104 0.48 4.36 1.37
C ALA A 104 0.33 3.25 2.43
N PHE A 105 1.32 3.09 3.31
CA PHE A 105 1.27 2.11 4.39
C PHE A 105 0.27 2.48 5.49
N GLY A 106 0.08 3.76 5.77
CA GLY A 106 -0.98 4.26 6.64
C GLY A 106 -2.37 3.86 6.13
N LEU A 107 -2.64 4.07 4.84
CA LEU A 107 -3.90 3.64 4.21
C LEU A 107 -4.11 2.12 4.31
N LEU A 108 -3.07 1.32 4.04
CA LEU A 108 -3.13 -0.13 4.23
C LEU A 108 -3.44 -0.52 5.69
N SER A 109 -2.93 0.23 6.67
CA SER A 109 -3.17 -0.04 8.09
C SER A 109 -4.64 0.15 8.52
N LEU A 110 -5.46 0.85 7.74
CA LEU A 110 -6.89 0.99 8.01
C LEU A 110 -7.62 -0.34 7.81
N VAL A 111 -7.23 -1.12 6.80
CA VAL A 111 -7.83 -2.43 6.51
C VAL A 111 -7.07 -3.59 7.18
N ARG A 112 -5.81 -3.36 7.54
CA ARG A 112 -4.95 -4.30 8.26
C ARG A 112 -4.36 -3.65 9.53
N PRO A 113 -5.12 -3.60 10.64
CA PRO A 113 -4.70 -2.88 11.86
C PRO A 113 -3.40 -3.39 12.52
N SER A 114 -2.91 -4.58 12.16
CA SER A 114 -1.64 -5.10 12.67
C SER A 114 -0.40 -4.49 12.01
N ILE A 115 -0.58 -3.63 10.99
CA ILE A 115 0.51 -2.90 10.35
C ILE A 115 1.05 -1.82 11.28
N ARG A 116 2.37 -1.80 11.44
CA ARG A 116 3.12 -0.68 12.03
C ARG A 116 4.01 -0.06 10.95
N VAL A 117 3.94 1.25 10.78
CA VAL A 117 4.76 1.99 9.80
C VAL A 117 6.02 2.50 10.49
N LEU A 118 7.19 2.10 9.99
CA LEU A 118 8.49 2.60 10.43
C LEU A 118 8.83 3.89 9.67
N GLY A 119 9.46 4.84 10.39
CA GLY A 119 9.73 6.19 9.90
C GLY A 119 8.48 7.09 9.78
N PRO A 120 7.52 7.07 10.73
CA PRO A 120 6.26 7.81 10.58
C PRO A 120 6.44 9.32 10.49
N ASP A 121 7.53 9.89 11.01
CA ASP A 121 7.75 11.34 11.08
C ASP A 121 8.01 11.98 9.70
N CYS A 122 8.35 11.19 8.67
CA CYS A 122 8.61 11.71 7.33
C CYS A 122 7.39 12.42 6.73
N VAL A 123 6.17 12.08 7.19
CA VAL A 123 4.91 12.73 6.76
C VAL A 123 4.91 14.25 7.00
N ALA A 124 5.65 14.74 7.99
CA ALA A 124 5.73 16.17 8.31
C ALA A 124 6.27 17.03 7.16
N LYS A 125 6.91 16.41 6.17
CA LYS A 125 7.36 17.09 4.95
C LYS A 125 6.22 17.70 4.13
N SER A 126 5.03 17.09 4.15
CA SER A 126 3.89 17.55 3.35
C SER A 126 2.55 17.53 4.07
N TRP A 127 2.38 16.68 5.08
CA TRP A 127 1.15 16.58 5.86
C TRP A 127 1.42 16.20 7.34
N PRO A 128 1.81 17.17 8.18
CA PRO A 128 2.11 16.92 9.60
C PRO A 128 0.95 16.30 10.40
N GLY A 129 -0.30 16.61 10.03
CA GLY A 129 -1.51 16.08 10.69
C GLY A 129 -1.91 14.66 10.27
N PHE A 130 -1.22 14.05 9.30
CA PHE A 130 -1.66 12.82 8.63
C PHE A 130 -2.09 11.72 9.59
N TRP A 131 -1.26 11.36 10.58
CA TRP A 131 -1.56 10.26 11.49
C TRP A 131 -2.76 10.53 12.40
N SER A 132 -2.94 11.79 12.83
CA SER A 132 -4.10 12.18 13.64
C SER A 132 -5.39 12.10 12.83
N GLU A 133 -5.35 12.52 11.57
CA GLU A 133 -6.51 12.46 10.68
C GLU A 133 -6.83 11.01 10.28
N LEU A 134 -5.80 10.20 10.02
CA LEU A 134 -5.94 8.78 9.72
C LEU A 134 -6.58 8.02 10.88
N GLU A 135 -6.20 8.34 12.13
CA GLU A 135 -6.79 7.71 13.32
C GLU A 135 -8.28 8.04 13.45
N GLY A 136 -8.69 9.26 13.10
CA GLY A 136 -10.11 9.65 13.05
C GLY A 136 -10.96 8.88 12.03
N LEU A 137 -10.34 8.16 11.09
CA LEU A 137 -11.03 7.31 10.10
C LEU A 137 -11.22 5.86 10.59
N ARG A 138 -10.56 5.44 11.67
CA ARG A 138 -10.74 4.08 12.20
C ARG A 138 -12.14 3.97 12.79
N ALA A 139 -12.87 2.91 12.43
CA ALA A 139 -14.14 2.61 13.08
C ALA A 139 -13.91 2.36 14.56
N ASP A 140 -14.77 2.92 15.43
CA ASP A 140 -14.71 2.68 16.86
C ASP A 140 -14.90 1.17 17.11
N PRO A 141 -13.94 0.47 17.74
CA PRO A 141 -14.08 -0.95 18.07
C PRO A 141 -15.35 -1.25 18.89
N ALA A 142 -15.92 -0.25 19.57
CA ALA A 142 -17.16 -0.38 20.34
C ALA A 142 -18.45 -0.28 19.50
N SER A 143 -18.34 -0.04 18.18
CA SER A 143 -19.48 0.14 17.26
C SER A 143 -19.69 -1.03 16.27
N MET A 144 -18.98 -2.15 16.48
CA MET A 144 -19.17 -3.46 15.81
C MET A 144 -19.59 -4.53 16.82
#